data_AF-A0A1F3KRJ9-F1
#
_entry.id   AF-A0A1F3KRJ9-F1
#
_cell.length_a   1.000
_cell.length_b   1.000
_cell.length_c   1.000
_cell.angle_alpha   90.00
_cell.angle_beta   90.00
_cell.angle_gamma   90.00
#
_symmetry.space_group_name_H-M   'P 1'
#
loop_
_entity.id
_entity.type
_entity.pdbx_description
1 polymer ?
#
loop_
_entity_poly.entity_id
_entity_poly.type
_entity_poly.pdbx_seq_one_letter_code
_entity_poly.pdbx_strand_id
1 'polypeptide(L)'
;MESRIQRTLTQWFPDAFTDDNISTIRTDYDFLNHFAEYVKVLINNNCENKKEPLNIINLLYSKGTLFERNAIENAFLFVLASDEKTQTLKENLSIMPEPLKAVYIKTILEN
;
A
#
# COMPACT_ATOMS: atom_id res chain seq x y z
N MET A 1 -20.03 4.56 6.30
CA MET A 1 -20.21 4.07 4.91
C MET A 1 -18.89 3.45 4.51
N GLU A 2 -18.89 2.21 4.04
CA GLU A 2 -17.67 1.53 3.60
C GLU A 2 -17.16 2.16 2.31
N SER A 3 -15.87 2.53 2.27
CA SER A 3 -15.27 3.13 1.08
C SER A 3 -14.91 2.07 0.04
N ARG A 4 -14.61 2.53 -1.18
CA ARG A 4 -14.11 1.63 -2.23
C ARG A 4 -12.75 1.02 -1.85
N ILE A 5 -11.90 1.76 -1.15
CA ILE A 5 -10.59 1.28 -0.69
C ILE A 5 -10.80 0.16 0.31
N GLN A 6 -11.59 0.41 1.35
CA GLN A 6 -11.91 -0.55 2.40
C GLN A 6 -12.45 -1.85 1.80
N ARG A 7 -13.50 -1.75 0.99
CA ARG A 7 -14.13 -2.90 0.34
C ARG A 7 -13.18 -3.70 -0.56
N THR A 8 -12.34 -3.00 -1.33
CA THR A 8 -11.42 -3.68 -2.25
C THR A 8 -10.31 -4.40 -1.48
N LEU A 9 -9.72 -3.76 -0.47
CA LEU A 9 -8.62 -4.35 0.28
C LEU A 9 -9.10 -5.55 1.12
N THR A 10 -10.26 -5.46 1.77
CA THR A 10 -10.83 -6.58 2.55
C THR A 10 -11.25 -7.76 1.67
N GLN A 11 -11.76 -7.49 0.46
CA GLN A 11 -12.16 -8.54 -0.48
C GLN A 11 -10.95 -9.28 -1.08
N TRP A 12 -9.89 -8.55 -1.45
CA TRP A 12 -8.72 -9.13 -2.11
C TRP A 12 -7.70 -9.70 -1.13
N PHE A 13 -7.61 -9.13 0.07
CA PHE A 13 -6.64 -9.54 1.09
C PHE A 13 -7.32 -9.72 2.45
N PRO A 14 -8.28 -10.66 2.57
CA PRO A 14 -8.98 -10.88 3.84
C PRO A 14 -8.00 -11.20 4.97
N ASP A 15 -6.93 -11.97 4.68
CA ASP A 15 -5.90 -12.37 5.65
C ASP A 15 -5.11 -11.19 6.22
N ALA A 16 -5.03 -10.06 5.50
CA ALA A 16 -4.40 -8.85 6.02
C ALA A 16 -5.26 -8.19 7.12
N PHE A 17 -6.56 -8.52 7.17
CA PHE A 17 -7.55 -7.94 8.08
C PHE A 17 -8.32 -9.05 8.81
N THR A 18 -7.63 -10.06 9.35
CA THR A 18 -8.23 -11.09 10.21
C THR A 18 -8.03 -10.83 11.72
N ASP A 19 -7.21 -9.85 12.09
CA ASP A 19 -6.86 -9.56 13.49
C ASP A 19 -7.97 -8.84 14.28
N ASP A 20 -8.15 -9.15 15.57
CA ASP A 20 -9.18 -8.57 16.46
C ASP A 20 -9.13 -7.02 16.59
N ASN A 21 -8.04 -6.40 16.13
CA ASN A 21 -7.83 -4.96 16.11
C ASN A 21 -8.56 -4.22 14.96
N ILE A 22 -9.23 -4.90 14.02
CA ILE A 22 -9.99 -4.23 12.94
C ILE A 22 -11.08 -3.30 13.49
N SER A 23 -11.57 -3.56 14.71
CA SER A 23 -12.57 -2.72 15.38
C SER A 23 -12.12 -1.27 15.65
N THR A 24 -10.81 -0.99 15.59
CA THR A 24 -10.25 0.37 15.70
C THR A 24 -9.96 1.03 14.34
N ILE A 25 -9.94 0.28 13.24
CA ILE A 25 -9.67 0.78 11.90
C ILE A 25 -10.94 1.42 11.34
N ARG A 26 -11.00 2.75 11.31
CA ARG A 26 -12.23 3.49 10.94
C ARG A 26 -12.14 4.22 9.62
N THR A 27 -10.94 4.57 9.18
CA THR A 27 -10.72 5.42 8.02
C THR A 27 -9.93 4.74 6.91
N ASP A 28 -10.02 5.26 5.69
CA ASP A 28 -9.19 4.78 4.56
C ASP A 28 -7.71 4.89 4.86
N TYR A 29 -7.32 5.91 5.63
CA TYR A 29 -5.95 6.14 6.06
C TYR A 29 -5.46 4.99 6.96
N ASP A 30 -6.26 4.58 7.95
CA ASP A 30 -5.92 3.47 8.85
C ASP A 30 -5.83 2.14 8.08
N PHE A 31 -6.78 1.90 7.17
CA PHE A 31 -6.78 0.70 6.31
C PHE A 31 -5.51 0.63 5.44
N LEU A 32 -5.14 1.75 4.83
CA LEU A 32 -3.96 1.83 3.97
C LEU A 32 -2.65 1.68 4.74
N ASN A 33 -2.52 2.29 5.94
CA ASN A 33 -1.35 2.09 6.79
C ASN A 33 -1.19 0.64 7.22
N HIS A 34 -2.28 0.04 7.72
CA HIS A 34 -2.28 -1.36 8.13
C HIS A 34 -1.90 -2.28 6.97
N PHE A 35 -2.48 -2.02 5.80
CA PHE A 35 -2.16 -2.76 4.59
C PHE A 35 -0.71 -2.55 4.15
N ALA A 36 -0.14 -1.35 4.30
CA ALA A 36 1.26 -1.08 3.98
C ALA A 36 2.21 -1.89 4.86
N GLU A 37 1.94 -2.00 6.16
CA GLU A 37 2.74 -2.83 7.06
C GLU A 37 2.65 -4.32 6.70
N TYR A 38 1.47 -4.81 6.35
CA TYR A 38 1.30 -6.17 5.82
C TYR A 38 2.15 -6.39 4.56
N VAL A 39 2.13 -5.45 3.61
CA VAL A 39 2.93 -5.53 2.38
C VAL A 39 4.43 -5.47 2.67
N LYS A 40 4.87 -4.65 3.63
CA LYS A 40 6.28 -4.62 4.07
C LYS A 40 6.74 -5.99 4.55
N VAL A 41 5.93 -6.68 5.36
CA VAL A 41 6.24 -8.03 5.83
C VAL A 41 6.35 -9.01 4.66
N LEU A 42 5.44 -8.96 3.69
CA LEU A 42 5.50 -9.81 2.49
C LEU A 42 6.77 -9.57 1.64
N ILE A 43 7.15 -8.30 1.48
CA ILE A 43 8.36 -7.92 0.73
C ILE A 43 9.61 -8.41 1.47
N ASN A 44 9.71 -8.14 2.77
CA ASN A 44 10.86 -8.50 3.60
C ASN A 44 11.05 -10.01 3.71
N ASN A 45 9.95 -10.78 3.79
CA ASN A 45 9.98 -12.25 3.79
C ASN A 45 10.13 -12.85 2.39
N ASN A 46 10.24 -12.01 1.35
CA ASN A 46 10.37 -12.42 -0.05
C ASN A 46 9.26 -13.40 -0.50
N CYS A 47 8.03 -13.19 -0.04
CA CYS A 47 6.89 -14.02 -0.39
C CYS A 47 6.59 -13.92 -1.90
N GLU A 48 6.16 -15.02 -2.54
CA GLU A 48 5.90 -15.06 -3.98
C GLU A 48 4.79 -14.09 -4.42
N ASN A 49 3.81 -13.84 -3.54
CA ASN A 49 2.66 -12.98 -3.79
C ASN A 49 2.90 -11.49 -3.52
N LYS A 50 4.13 -11.05 -3.17
CA LYS A 50 4.44 -9.64 -2.82
C LYS A 50 4.10 -8.60 -3.89
N LYS A 51 3.97 -9.02 -5.16
CA LYS A 51 3.58 -8.13 -6.29
C LYS A 51 2.09 -7.82 -6.32
N GLU A 52 1.26 -8.74 -5.85
CA GLU A 52 -0.20 -8.65 -5.98
C GLU A 52 -0.78 -7.46 -5.19
N PRO A 53 -0.37 -7.20 -3.93
CA PRO A 53 -0.78 -6.00 -3.20
C PRO A 53 -0.46 -4.70 -3.93
N LEU A 54 0.72 -4.59 -4.54
CA LEU A 54 1.15 -3.40 -5.27
C LEU A 54 0.30 -3.21 -6.54
N ASN A 55 -0.09 -4.30 -7.21
CA ASN A 55 -1.00 -4.25 -8.35
C ASN A 55 -2.40 -3.74 -7.97
N ILE A 56 -2.94 -4.20 -6.84
CA ILE A 56 -4.25 -3.74 -6.36
C ILE A 56 -4.20 -2.28 -5.93
N ILE A 57 -3.14 -1.85 -5.25
CA ILE A 57 -2.94 -0.42 -4.93
C ILE A 57 -2.82 0.40 -6.21
N ASN A 58 -2.08 -0.06 -7.21
CA ASN A 58 -1.99 0.64 -8.49
C ASN A 58 -3.36 0.76 -9.19
N LEU A 59 -4.21 -0.27 -9.09
CA LEU A 59 -5.58 -0.24 -9.62
C LEU A 59 -6.43 0.81 -8.89
N LEU A 60 -6.37 0.82 -7.56
CA LEU A 60 -7.07 1.81 -6.72
C LEU A 60 -6.59 3.23 -6.99
N TYR A 61 -5.27 3.41 -7.15
CA TYR A 61 -4.66 4.70 -7.45
C TYR A 61 -5.08 5.21 -8.85
N SER A 62 -4.97 4.35 -9.86
CA SER A 62 -5.31 4.70 -11.25
C SER A 62 -6.77 5.12 -11.40
N LYS A 63 -7.69 4.39 -10.77
CA LYS A 63 -9.13 4.67 -10.78
C LYS A 63 -9.58 5.58 -9.63
N GLY A 64 -8.64 6.06 -8.84
CA GLY A 64 -8.79 6.91 -7.66
C GLY A 64 -9.36 8.29 -7.97
N THR A 65 -10.25 8.78 -7.11
CA THR A 65 -10.46 10.21 -6.93
C THR A 65 -9.18 10.87 -6.39
N LEU A 66 -9.09 12.19 -6.47
CA LEU A 66 -7.95 12.92 -5.89
C LEU A 66 -7.76 12.61 -4.40
N PHE A 67 -8.86 12.50 -3.66
CA PHE A 67 -8.83 12.13 -2.25
C PHE A 67 -8.22 10.74 -2.03
N GLU A 68 -8.67 9.74 -2.77
CA GLU A 68 -8.15 8.36 -2.65
C GLU A 68 -6.68 8.27 -3.05
N ARG A 69 -6.25 8.99 -4.09
CA ARG A 69 -4.85 9.05 -4.50
C ARG A 69 -3.98 9.67 -3.41
N ASN A 70 -4.42 10.79 -2.84
CA ASN A 70 -3.73 11.43 -1.73
C ASN A 70 -3.69 10.53 -0.49
N ALA A 71 -4.75 9.78 -0.21
CA ALA A 71 -4.75 8.81 0.89
C ALA A 71 -3.72 7.70 0.65
N ILE A 72 -3.65 7.15 -0.57
CA ILE A 72 -2.65 6.12 -0.94
C ILE A 72 -1.22 6.67 -0.84
N GLU A 73 -0.97 7.89 -1.34
CA GLU A 73 0.35 8.52 -1.23
C GLU A 73 0.78 8.68 0.24
N ASN A 74 -0.10 9.22 1.09
CA ASN A 74 0.26 9.58 2.46
C ASN A 74 0.17 8.43 3.48
N ALA A 75 -0.65 7.40 3.24
CA ALA A 75 -0.81 6.27 4.17
C ALA A 75 -0.13 4.99 3.70
N PHE A 76 -0.06 4.74 2.40
CA PHE A 76 0.51 3.49 1.89
C PHE A 76 1.94 3.69 1.39
N LEU A 77 2.14 4.60 0.43
CA LEU A 77 3.46 4.83 -0.15
C LEU A 77 4.42 5.48 0.85
N PHE A 78 3.92 6.38 1.69
CA PHE A 78 4.72 6.98 2.77
C PHE A 78 5.29 5.91 3.70
N VAL A 79 4.47 4.99 4.21
CA VAL A 79 4.91 3.89 5.11
C VAL A 79 5.92 2.98 4.44
N LEU A 80 5.73 2.65 3.15
CA LEU A 80 6.72 1.89 2.38
C LEU A 80 8.02 2.66 2.17
N ALA A 81 7.96 3.98 2.01
CA ALA A 81 9.12 4.83 1.77
C ALA A 81 9.89 5.16 3.06
N SER A 82 9.22 5.23 4.22
CA SER A 82 9.84 5.64 5.49
C SER A 82 10.97 4.73 5.97
N ASP A 83 10.87 3.42 5.68
CA ASP A 83 11.89 2.43 6.06
C ASP A 83 12.81 2.04 4.90
N GLU A 84 12.75 2.78 3.79
CA GLU A 84 13.45 2.43 2.56
C GLU A 84 14.95 2.64 2.69
N LYS A 85 15.73 1.59 2.38
CA LYS A 85 17.20 1.65 2.33
C LYS A 85 17.66 1.61 0.88
N THR A 86 18.83 2.17 0.60
CA THR A 86 19.43 2.13 -0.75
C THR A 86 19.50 0.71 -1.34
N GLN A 87 19.65 -0.30 -0.46
CA GLN A 87 19.70 -1.71 -0.84
C GLN A 87 18.34 -2.29 -1.26
N THR A 88 17.25 -1.89 -0.61
CA THR A 88 15.88 -2.40 -0.88
C THR A 88 15.20 -1.66 -2.03
N LEU A 89 15.65 -0.43 -2.32
CA LEU A 89 15.01 0.45 -3.30
C LEU A 89 14.92 -0.18 -4.69
N LYS A 90 16.01 -0.80 -5.13
CA LYS A 90 16.05 -1.46 -6.44
C LYS A 90 15.08 -2.63 -6.51
N GLU A 91 14.94 -3.38 -5.42
CA GLU A 91 14.04 -4.53 -5.34
C GLU A 91 12.58 -4.07 -5.32
N ASN A 92 12.26 -3.05 -4.52
CA ASN A 92 10.93 -2.46 -4.42
C ASN A 92 10.48 -1.85 -5.76
N LEU A 93 11.36 -1.12 -6.45
CA LEU A 93 11.10 -0.61 -7.79
C LEU A 93 10.96 -1.71 -8.85
N SER A 94 11.55 -2.90 -8.66
CA SER A 94 11.44 -4.00 -9.62
C SER A 94 10.08 -4.72 -9.57
N ILE A 95 9.43 -4.71 -8.41
CA ILE A 95 8.14 -5.39 -8.18
C ILE A 95 6.94 -4.44 -8.33
N MET A 96 7.17 -3.14 -8.28
CA MET A 96 6.11 -2.13 -8.35
C MET A 96 5.61 -1.90 -9.80
N PRO A 97 4.31 -1.64 -10.01
CA PRO A 97 3.79 -1.25 -11.33
C PRO A 97 4.33 0.10 -11.80
N GLU A 98 4.58 0.25 -13.11
CA GLU A 98 5.15 1.49 -13.70
C GLU A 98 4.46 2.80 -13.26
N PRO A 99 3.12 2.92 -13.25
CA PRO A 99 2.48 4.17 -12.84
C PRO A 99 2.73 4.50 -11.36
N LEU A 100 2.86 3.48 -10.52
CA LEU A 100 3.07 3.63 -9.10
C LEU A 100 4.54 3.93 -8.77
N LYS A 101 5.51 3.48 -9.58
CA LYS A 101 6.94 3.75 -9.39
C LYS A 101 7.26 5.23 -9.35
N ALA A 102 6.73 6.01 -10.31
CA ALA A 102 6.98 7.45 -10.38
C ALA A 102 6.47 8.16 -9.12
N VAL A 103 5.29 7.76 -8.64
CA VAL A 103 4.67 8.32 -7.43
C VAL A 103 5.45 7.90 -6.19
N TYR A 104 5.89 6.66 -6.11
CA TYR A 104 6.70 6.17 -5.00
C TYR A 104 8.05 6.88 -4.89
N ILE A 105 8.75 7.09 -6.03
CA ILE A 105 9.99 7.88 -6.06
C ILE A 105 9.73 9.31 -5.60
N LYS A 106 8.64 9.93 -6.08
CA LYS A 106 8.22 11.26 -5.62
C LYS A 106 8.04 11.28 -4.09
N THR A 107 7.34 10.31 -3.52
CA THR A 107 7.13 10.20 -2.07
C THR A 107 8.46 10.07 -1.30
N ILE A 108 9.45 9.34 -1.82
CA ILE A 108 10.78 9.25 -1.20
C ILE A 108 11.52 10.60 -1.22
N LEU A 109 11.40 11.37 -2.31
CA LEU A 109 12.09 12.66 -2.47
C LEU A 109 11.44 13.81 -1.69
N GLU A 110 10.14 13.71 -1.42
CA GLU A 110 9.37 14.73 -0.69
C GLU A 110 9.39 14.54 0.84
N ASN A 111 9.83 13.36 1.30
CA ASN A 111 10.05 13.03 2.72
C ASN A 111 11.40 13.54 3.23
#